data_AF-A0A813LZV4-F1
#
_entry.id   AF-A0A813LZV4-F1
#
_cell.length_a   1.000
_cell.length_b   1.000
_cell.length_c   1.000
_cell.angle_alpha   90.00
_cell.angle_beta   90.00
_cell.angle_gamma   90.00
#
_symmetry.space_group_name_H-M   'P 1'
#
loop_
_entity.id
_entity.type
_entity.pdbx_description
1 polymer ?
#
loop_
_entity_poly.entity_id
_entity_poly.type
_entity_poly.pdbx_seq_one_letter_code
_entity_poly.pdbx_strand_id
1 'polypeptide(L)'
;MVSSEGNSMLEDLGVNMEWGDLALAKCKHWLVLEPLVYIMPRADPKQTVKDKLAVKGRGDILEGDGVKVEGYRWLKVRHDASEAWILIDGRAVGANRCFLEPVPG
;
A
#
# COMPACT_ATOMS: atom_id res chain seq x y z
N MET A 1 -20.67 -38.28 10.08
CA MET A 1 -19.23 -38.54 10.29
C MET A 1 -18.60 -38.81 8.93
N VAL A 2 -17.90 -37.82 8.39
CA VAL A 2 -16.73 -38.03 7.53
C VAL A 2 -15.77 -36.90 7.91
N SER A 3 -14.68 -37.28 8.55
CA SER A 3 -13.51 -36.43 8.76
C SER A 3 -12.49 -36.80 7.68
N SER A 4 -11.87 -35.79 7.08
CA SER A 4 -10.58 -35.85 6.37
C SER A 4 -10.36 -34.45 5.79
N GLU A 5 -9.71 -33.55 6.52
CA GLU A 5 -8.26 -33.33 6.51
C GLU A 5 -7.76 -32.65 5.23
N GLY A 6 -7.06 -31.51 5.42
CA GLY A 6 -6.10 -31.01 4.43
C GLY A 6 -6.44 -29.69 3.76
N ASN A 7 -6.30 -28.58 4.49
CA ASN A 7 -5.54 -27.45 3.95
C ASN A 7 -4.87 -26.66 5.09
N SER A 8 -3.93 -27.33 5.76
CA SER A 8 -2.89 -26.65 6.54
C SER A 8 -1.97 -25.86 5.62
N MET A 9 -1.24 -24.89 6.21
CA MET A 9 0.03 -24.31 5.70
C MET A 9 0.01 -23.02 4.88
N LEU A 10 -0.91 -22.07 5.11
CA LEU A 10 -0.67 -20.67 4.67
C LEU A 10 -1.01 -19.58 5.69
N GLU A 11 -1.47 -19.92 6.90
CA GLU A 11 -1.74 -18.93 7.95
C GLU A 11 -0.52 -18.65 8.86
N ASP A 12 0.57 -19.43 8.74
CA ASP A 12 1.79 -19.33 9.55
C ASP A 12 2.82 -18.29 9.05
N LEU A 13 2.43 -17.35 8.17
CA LEU A 13 3.30 -16.24 7.76
C LEU A 13 2.89 -14.89 8.34
N GLY A 14 2.18 -14.85 9.48
CA GLY A 14 2.31 -13.79 10.48
C GLY A 14 2.32 -12.33 9.99
N VAL A 15 1.58 -11.99 8.93
CA VAL A 15 1.32 -10.61 8.53
C VAL A 15 -0.19 -10.42 8.64
N ASN A 16 -0.62 -9.64 9.62
CA ASN A 16 -1.99 -9.15 9.80
C ASN A 16 -2.51 -8.47 8.51
N MET A 17 -2.95 -9.28 7.54
CA MET A 17 -3.45 -8.86 6.23
C MET A 17 -4.98 -8.82 6.16
N GLU A 18 -5.70 -9.06 7.25
CA GLU A 18 -7.17 -9.07 7.24
C GLU A 18 -7.78 -7.72 6.79
N TRP A 19 -7.08 -6.60 7.04
CA TRP A 19 -7.49 -5.30 6.51
C TRP A 19 -7.01 -5.04 5.08
N GLY A 20 -6.09 -5.82 4.54
CA GLY A 20 -5.26 -5.44 3.39
C GLY A 20 -6.03 -5.04 2.14
N ASP A 21 -7.10 -5.77 1.80
CA ASP A 21 -7.95 -5.50 0.63
C ASP A 21 -9.22 -4.73 1.00
N LEU A 22 -9.74 -4.98 2.20
CA LEU A 22 -10.94 -4.32 2.70
C LEU A 22 -10.69 -2.83 2.96
N ALA A 23 -9.58 -2.51 3.61
CA ALA A 23 -9.14 -1.13 3.84
C ALA A 23 -8.76 -0.44 2.54
N LEU A 24 -8.18 -1.18 1.59
CA LEU A 24 -7.90 -0.66 0.25
C LEU A 24 -9.18 -0.16 -0.44
N ALA A 25 -10.29 -0.89 -0.28
CA ALA A 25 -11.59 -0.53 -0.86
C ALA A 25 -12.36 0.56 -0.05
N LYS A 26 -12.16 0.65 1.26
CA LYS A 26 -12.99 1.47 2.16
C LYS A 26 -12.32 2.73 2.70
N CYS A 27 -11.00 2.73 2.86
CA CYS A 27 -10.28 3.82 3.51
C CYS A 27 -9.88 4.89 2.48
N LYS A 28 -10.25 6.15 2.79
CA LYS A 28 -9.81 7.33 2.04
C LYS A 28 -8.58 8.00 2.63
N HIS A 29 -8.34 7.80 3.92
CA HIS A 29 -7.24 8.40 4.65
C HIS A 29 -6.17 7.36 4.98
N TRP A 30 -4.91 7.76 4.83
CA TRP A 30 -3.75 6.89 4.99
C TRP A 30 -2.64 7.62 5.73
N LEU A 31 -2.14 7.04 6.82
CA LEU A 31 -1.04 7.55 7.62
C LEU A 31 0.29 7.11 7.02
N VAL A 32 1.21 8.07 6.84
CA VAL A 32 2.58 7.79 6.41
C VAL A 32 3.42 7.27 7.58
N LEU A 33 3.98 6.07 7.44
CA LEU A 33 4.75 5.39 8.49
C LEU A 33 6.24 5.71 8.45
N GLU A 34 6.76 6.05 7.27
CA GLU A 34 8.19 6.22 7.00
C GLU A 34 8.56 7.68 6.75
N PRO A 35 9.79 8.11 7.08
CA PRO A 35 10.21 9.50 6.91
C PRO A 35 10.30 9.94 5.44
N LEU A 36 10.40 9.01 4.49
CA LEU A 36 10.52 9.30 3.06
C LEU A 36 9.61 8.36 2.26
N VAL A 37 8.43 8.85 1.90
CA VAL A 37 7.50 8.15 0.99
C VAL A 37 7.32 8.97 -0.28
N TYR A 38 7.49 8.34 -1.44
CA TYR A 38 7.51 9.05 -2.72
C TYR A 38 6.14 9.06 -3.40
N ILE A 39 5.78 10.24 -3.90
CA ILE A 39 4.69 10.42 -4.85
C ILE A 39 5.26 10.21 -6.26
N MET A 40 4.75 9.22 -6.95
CA MET A 40 5.22 8.75 -8.25
C MET A 40 4.23 9.10 -9.36
N PRO A 41 4.69 9.34 -10.60
CA PRO A 41 3.82 9.70 -11.71
C PRO A 41 3.05 8.52 -12.30
N ARG A 42 3.35 7.27 -11.92
CA ARG A 42 2.65 6.03 -12.33
C ARG A 42 2.74 4.97 -11.22
N ALA A 43 1.88 3.96 -11.24
CA ALA A 43 1.93 2.79 -10.35
C ALA A 43 2.89 1.70 -10.88
N ASP A 44 4.16 2.04 -11.04
CA ASP A 44 5.19 1.10 -11.49
C ASP A 44 6.28 0.96 -10.41
N PRO A 45 6.48 -0.25 -9.86
CA PRO A 45 7.46 -0.49 -8.80
C PRO A 45 8.92 -0.45 -9.28
N LYS A 46 9.16 -0.46 -10.59
CA LYS A 46 10.48 -0.33 -11.20
C LYS A 46 10.95 1.13 -11.30
N GLN A 47 10.05 2.10 -11.07
CA GLN A 47 10.42 3.51 -11.06
C GLN A 47 11.37 3.82 -9.91
N THR A 48 12.22 4.82 -10.12
CA THR A 48 13.26 5.18 -9.16
C THR A 48 12.93 6.49 -8.46
N VAL A 49 13.68 6.81 -7.40
CA VAL A 49 13.52 8.08 -6.65
C VAL A 49 13.73 9.33 -7.52
N LYS A 50 14.33 9.18 -8.71
CA LYS A 50 14.57 10.26 -9.66
C LYS A 50 13.30 10.68 -10.40
N ASP A 51 12.34 9.77 -10.52
CA ASP A 51 11.08 9.98 -11.21
C ASP A 51 9.98 10.58 -10.30
N LYS A 52 10.28 10.75 -9.00
CA LYS A 52 9.30 11.21 -8.01
C LYS A 52 8.87 12.65 -8.29
N LEU A 53 7.58 12.91 -8.05
CA LEU A 53 6.97 14.23 -8.09
C LEU A 53 7.17 14.96 -6.75
N ALA A 54 7.01 14.25 -5.64
CA ALA A 54 7.14 14.80 -4.29
C ALA A 54 7.52 13.74 -3.24
N VAL A 55 7.80 14.20 -2.02
CA VAL A 55 8.11 13.37 -0.85
C VAL A 55 7.12 13.68 0.26
N LYS A 56 6.68 12.65 0.97
CA LYS A 56 5.86 12.74 2.19
C LYS A 56 6.63 12.21 3.38
N GLY A 57 6.39 12.84 4.52
CA GLY A 57 7.08 12.55 5.77
C GLY A 57 6.22 11.68 6.69
N ARG A 58 6.88 11.02 7.64
CA ARG A 58 6.21 10.25 8.69
C ARG A 58 5.23 11.14 9.45
N GLY A 59 4.01 10.64 9.67
CA GLY A 59 2.96 11.36 10.37
C GLY A 59 2.01 12.14 9.46
N ASP A 60 2.35 12.30 8.18
CA ASP A 60 1.44 12.91 7.21
C ASP A 60 0.19 12.03 7.03
N ILE A 61 -0.98 12.66 6.97
CA ILE A 61 -2.22 12.00 6.54
C ILE A 61 -2.43 12.33 5.06
N LEU A 62 -2.62 11.30 4.26
CA LEU A 62 -2.85 11.38 2.84
C LEU A 62 -4.28 10.98 2.52
N GLU A 63 -4.89 11.69 1.58
CA GLU A 63 -6.19 11.34 1.03
C GLU A 63 -6.00 10.70 -0.36
N GLY A 64 -6.62 9.55 -0.57
CA GLY A 64 -6.55 8.85 -1.85
C GLY A 64 -7.33 7.55 -1.89
N ASP A 65 -7.35 6.96 -3.07
CA ASP A 65 -8.02 5.69 -3.34
C ASP A 65 -7.00 4.54 -3.34
N GLY A 66 -7.21 3.56 -2.46
CA GLY A 66 -6.45 2.32 -2.50
C GLY A 66 -6.76 1.54 -3.78
N VAL A 67 -5.73 1.11 -4.50
CA VAL A 67 -5.86 0.30 -5.72
C VAL A 67 -4.80 -0.80 -5.77
N LYS A 68 -5.11 -1.91 -6.45
CA LYS A 68 -4.13 -2.93 -6.80
C LYS A 68 -3.70 -2.77 -8.25
N VAL A 69 -2.39 -2.70 -8.48
CA VAL A 69 -1.78 -2.66 -9.81
C VAL A 69 -0.66 -3.69 -9.83
N GLU A 70 -0.75 -4.65 -10.75
CA GLU A 70 0.23 -5.75 -10.90
C GLU A 70 0.47 -6.56 -9.62
N GLY A 71 -0.57 -6.72 -8.78
CA GLY A 71 -0.48 -7.45 -7.51
C GLY A 71 0.06 -6.63 -6.33
N TYR A 72 0.52 -5.40 -6.58
CA TYR A 72 0.98 -4.49 -5.54
C TYR A 72 -0.08 -3.47 -5.17
N ARG A 73 -0.09 -3.05 -3.90
CA ARG A 73 -1.04 -2.07 -3.37
C ARG A 73 -0.47 -0.68 -3.49
N TRP A 74 -1.26 0.22 -4.09
CA TRP A 74 -0.93 1.60 -4.32
C TRP A 74 -2.04 2.49 -3.78
N LEU A 75 -1.67 3.69 -3.35
CA LEU A 75 -2.60 4.76 -3.06
C LEU A 75 -2.59 5.72 -4.25
N LYS A 76 -3.73 5.84 -4.94
CA LYS A 76 -3.95 6.82 -5.98
C LYS A 76 -4.33 8.15 -5.33
N VAL A 77 -3.52 9.18 -5.52
CA VAL A 77 -3.69 10.51 -4.93
C VAL A 77 -3.77 11.57 -6.04
N ARG A 78 -4.27 12.75 -5.69
CA ARG A 78 -4.19 13.93 -6.57
C ARG A 78 -2.99 14.78 -6.18
N HIS A 79 -2.15 15.11 -7.15
CA HIS A 79 -0.98 15.96 -6.97
C HIS A 79 -0.86 16.93 -8.15
N ASP A 80 -0.80 18.24 -7.88
CA ASP A 80 -0.72 19.32 -8.87
C ASP A 80 -1.69 19.13 -10.06
N ALA A 81 -2.97 18.96 -9.71
CA ALA A 81 -4.08 18.70 -10.63
C ALA A 81 -4.00 17.40 -11.46
N SER A 82 -2.95 16.61 -11.30
CA SER A 82 -2.73 15.32 -11.96
C SER A 82 -2.94 14.14 -11.02
N GLU A 83 -3.12 12.96 -11.60
CA GLU A 83 -3.11 11.71 -10.83
C GLU A 83 -1.66 11.31 -10.51
N ALA A 84 -1.46 10.83 -9.29
CA ALA A 84 -0.19 10.32 -8.83
C ALA A 84 -0.39 9.10 -7.93
N TRP A 85 0.70 8.38 -7.65
CA TRP A 85 0.66 7.10 -6.97
C TRP A 85 1.69 7.02 -5.86
N ILE A 86 1.31 6.40 -4.75
CA ILE A 86 2.19 6.12 -3.63
C ILE A 86 2.15 4.63 -3.36
N LEU A 87 3.31 4.00 -3.22
CA LEU A 87 3.38 2.58 -2.91
C LEU A 87 2.94 2.36 -1.46
N ILE A 88 1.93 1.52 -1.24
CA ILE A 88 1.49 1.12 0.11
C ILE A 88 2.36 -0.03 0.61
N ASP A 89 2.64 -0.99 -0.28
CA ASP A 89 3.30 -2.25 0.05
C ASP A 89 4.74 -2.28 -0.45
N GLY A 90 5.71 -2.24 0.46
CA GLY A 90 7.13 -2.23 0.15
C GLY A 90 7.63 -3.48 -0.56
N ARG A 91 6.84 -4.58 -0.64
CA ARG A 91 7.26 -5.82 -1.32
C ARG A 91 7.61 -5.59 -2.79
N ALA A 92 6.98 -4.62 -3.42
CA ALA A 92 7.24 -4.26 -4.82
C ALA A 92 8.68 -3.76 -5.04
N VAL A 93 9.32 -3.24 -3.99
CA VAL A 93 10.70 -2.73 -4.00
C VAL A 93 11.64 -3.55 -3.10
N GLY A 94 11.26 -4.80 -2.79
CA GLY A 94 12.08 -5.71 -1.97
C GLY A 94 12.08 -5.41 -0.48
N ALA A 95 11.17 -4.56 0.01
CA ALA A 95 11.01 -4.30 1.44
C ALA A 95 9.88 -5.16 2.04
N ASN A 96 10.13 -5.81 3.18
CA ASN A 96 9.10 -6.59 3.87
C ASN A 96 8.31 -5.74 4.88
N ARG A 97 7.75 -4.61 4.43
CA ARG A 97 6.94 -3.69 5.28
C ARG A 97 6.00 -2.82 4.45
N CYS A 98 4.98 -2.26 5.09
CA CYS A 98 4.12 -1.24 4.49
C CYS A 98 4.68 0.16 4.74
N PHE A 99 4.43 1.08 3.81
CA PHE A 99 4.79 2.50 3.95
C PHE A 99 3.63 3.36 4.44
N LEU A 100 2.41 2.86 4.27
CA LEU A 100 1.16 3.52 4.64
C LEU A 100 0.30 2.58 5.50
N GLU A 101 -0.41 3.17 6.46
CA GLU A 101 -1.43 2.50 7.26
C GLU A 101 -2.80 3.14 7.00
N PRO A 102 -3.86 2.36 6.76
CA PRO A 102 -5.19 2.93 6.60
C PRO A 102 -5.68 3.55 7.91
N VAL A 103 -6.24 4.76 7.82
CA VAL A 103 -6.92 5.40 8.94
C VAL A 103 -8.43 5.20 8.75
N PRO A 104 -9.11 4.42 9.62
CA PRO A 104 -10.56 4.30 9.59
C PRO A 104 -11.21 5.68 9.73
N GLY A 105 -12.20 5.95 8.89
CA GLY A 105 -13.07 7.13 9.00
C GLY A 105 -14.33 6.81 9.77
#